data_AF-A0A2I7N5U1-F1
#
_entry.id   AF-A0A2I7N5U1-F1
#
_cell.length_a   1.000
_cell.length_b   1.000
_cell.length_c   1.000
_cell.angle_alpha   90.00
_cell.angle_beta   90.00
_cell.angle_gamma   90.00
#
_symmetry.space_group_name_H-M   'P 1'
#
loop_
_entity.id
_entity.type
_entity.pdbx_description
1 polymer ?
#
loop_
_entity_poly.entity_id
_entity_poly.type
_entity_poly.pdbx_seq_one_letter_code
_entity_poly.pdbx_strand_id
1 'polypeptide(L)'
;MRKLLALIMALPVLSFAASLDMSTLKCQTSPDRKPLNITTATTLKQVQDNCLIADEKKHDGMYEVKFKNDTTGKNVKCDFASDSPTAVVNGCR
;
A
#
# COMPACT_ATOMS: atom_id res chain seq x y z
N MET A 1 -10.67 -52.65 -5.39
CA MET A 1 -10.49 -51.28 -4.86
C MET A 1 -9.03 -50.86 -5.00
N ARG A 2 -8.66 -50.24 -6.14
CA ARG A 2 -7.30 -49.70 -6.34
C ARG A 2 -7.26 -48.31 -5.70
N LYS A 3 -6.51 -48.19 -4.60
CA LYS A 3 -6.25 -46.93 -3.91
C LYS A 3 -5.20 -46.16 -4.72
N LEU A 4 -5.59 -45.06 -5.37
CA LEU A 4 -4.66 -44.11 -5.95
C LEU A 4 -4.29 -43.09 -4.85
N LEU A 5 -3.07 -43.20 -4.33
CA LEU A 5 -2.45 -42.16 -3.50
C LEU A 5 -1.84 -41.11 -4.44
N ALA A 6 -2.58 -40.04 -4.68
CA ALA A 6 -2.05 -38.86 -5.34
C ALA A 6 -1.33 -38.00 -4.28
N LEU A 7 -0.01 -38.17 -4.16
CA LEU A 7 0.87 -37.22 -3.47
C LEU A 7 0.94 -35.94 -4.32
N ILE A 8 0.14 -34.93 -3.97
CA ILE A 8 0.29 -33.59 -4.53
C ILE A 8 1.35 -32.88 -3.69
N MET A 9 2.58 -32.86 -4.19
CA MET A 9 3.60 -31.92 -3.73
C MET A 9 3.15 -30.51 -4.11
N ALA A 10 2.49 -29.83 -3.17
CA ALA A 10 2.26 -28.40 -3.29
C ALA A 10 3.59 -27.67 -3.03
N LEU A 11 4.25 -27.26 -4.13
CA LEU A 11 5.37 -26.32 -4.09
C LEU A 11 4.92 -25.05 -3.37
N PRO A 12 5.71 -24.51 -2.41
CA PRO A 12 5.41 -23.22 -1.83
C PRO A 12 5.56 -22.17 -2.94
N VAL A 13 4.44 -21.61 -3.37
CA VAL A 13 4.43 -20.44 -4.24
C VAL A 13 4.99 -19.31 -3.38
N LEU A 14 6.27 -19.00 -3.57
CA LEU A 14 6.89 -17.81 -3.01
C LEU A 14 6.19 -16.61 -3.67
N SER A 15 5.14 -16.11 -3.02
CA SER A 15 4.55 -14.82 -3.36
C SER A 15 5.58 -13.76 -3.00
N PHE A 16 6.44 -13.44 -3.97
CA PHE A 16 7.26 -12.24 -3.92
C PHE A 16 6.29 -11.06 -3.88
N ALA A 17 6.24 -10.37 -2.75
CA ALA A 17 5.59 -9.07 -2.65
C ALA A 17 6.27 -8.17 -3.69
N ALA A 18 5.63 -8.00 -4.84
CA ALA A 18 6.12 -7.11 -5.87
C ALA A 18 6.17 -5.71 -5.24
N SER A 19 7.37 -5.18 -5.04
CA SER A 19 7.57 -3.79 -4.63
C SER A 19 6.76 -2.92 -5.58
N LEU A 20 5.76 -2.23 -5.05
CA LEU A 20 4.89 -1.42 -5.87
C LEU A 20 5.70 -0.24 -6.41
N ASP A 21 5.66 -0.02 -7.73
CA ASP A 21 6.41 1.05 -8.37
C ASP A 21 5.84 2.41 -7.95
N MET A 22 6.48 3.01 -6.95
CA MET A 22 6.06 4.28 -6.36
C MET A 22 6.15 5.44 -7.34
N SER A 23 6.89 5.32 -8.45
CA SER A 23 7.02 6.39 -9.45
C SER A 23 5.70 6.75 -10.14
N THR A 24 4.75 5.80 -10.16
CA THR A 24 3.43 5.97 -10.75
C THR A 24 2.31 6.11 -9.71
N LEU A 25 2.65 6.07 -8.41
CA LEU A 25 1.67 6.09 -7.34
C LEU A 25 1.14 7.51 -7.12
N LYS A 26 -0.16 7.70 -7.34
CA LYS A 26 -0.83 9.00 -7.20
C LYS A 26 -2.14 8.85 -6.45
N CYS A 27 -2.51 9.89 -5.71
CA CYS A 27 -3.80 9.95 -5.04
C CYS A 27 -4.36 11.38 -5.05
N GLN A 28 -5.68 11.48 -4.96
CA GLN A 28 -6.43 12.72 -4.95
C GLN A 28 -7.76 12.52 -4.20
N THR A 29 -8.16 13.50 -3.37
CA THR A 29 -9.42 13.48 -2.61
C THR A 29 -10.62 14.01 -3.40
N SER A 30 -10.41 15.01 -4.27
CA SER A 30 -11.47 15.67 -5.04
C SER A 30 -10.88 16.24 -6.34
N PRO A 31 -11.63 16.32 -7.47
CA PRO A 31 -11.18 16.94 -8.73
C PRO A 31 -10.53 18.33 -8.58
N ASP A 32 -10.89 19.05 -7.52
CA ASP A 32 -10.46 20.43 -7.24
C ASP A 32 -9.12 20.53 -6.47
N ARG A 33 -8.58 19.39 -6.00
CA ARG A 33 -7.27 19.31 -5.31
C ARG A 33 -6.19 18.87 -6.30
N LYS A 34 -4.96 19.34 -6.10
CA LYS A 34 -3.81 18.90 -6.91
C LYS A 34 -3.50 17.43 -6.60
N PRO A 35 -3.32 16.55 -7.60
CA PRO A 35 -2.94 15.16 -7.36
C PRO A 35 -1.59 15.10 -6.64
N LEU A 36 -1.51 14.28 -5.60
CA LEU A 36 -0.28 14.02 -4.88
C LEU A 36 0.43 12.84 -5.53
N ASN A 37 1.66 13.06 -6.01
CA ASN A 37 2.56 11.98 -6.36
C ASN A 37 3.23 11.47 -5.08
N ILE A 38 3.10 10.18 -4.79
CA ILE A 38 3.71 9.58 -3.62
C ILE A 38 5.18 9.26 -3.95
N THR A 39 6.08 9.74 -3.10
CA THR A 39 7.53 9.55 -3.21
C THR A 39 8.07 9.15 -1.84
N THR A 40 9.34 8.72 -1.75
CA THR A 40 9.97 8.39 -0.45
C THR A 40 10.07 9.57 0.53
N ALA A 41 9.87 10.80 0.06
CA ALA A 41 9.81 12.00 0.91
C ALA A 41 8.38 12.39 1.33
N THR A 42 7.36 11.71 0.82
CA THR A 42 5.96 12.02 1.12
C THR A 42 5.66 11.74 2.58
N THR A 43 5.07 12.72 3.26
CA THR A 43 4.71 12.60 4.67
C THR A 43 3.30 12.04 4.87
N LEU A 44 3.06 11.50 6.06
CA LEU A 44 1.74 11.04 6.48
C LEU A 44 0.67 12.14 6.31
N LYS A 45 0.97 13.37 6.75
CA LYS A 45 0.03 14.49 6.62
C LYS A 45 -0.31 14.78 5.16
N GLN A 46 0.67 14.73 4.25
CA GLN A 46 0.41 14.95 2.83
C GLN A 46 -0.58 13.89 2.29
N VAL A 47 -0.42 12.63 2.69
CA VAL A 47 -1.35 11.56 2.31
C VAL A 47 -2.74 11.80 2.89
N GLN A 48 -2.85 12.11 4.18
CA GLN A 48 -4.14 12.38 4.83
C GLN A 48 -4.87 13.61 4.26
N ASP A 49 -4.12 14.66 3.90
CA ASP A 49 -4.69 15.89 3.33
C ASP A 49 -5.16 15.71 1.86
N ASN A 50 -4.51 14.81 1.10
CA ASN A 50 -4.65 14.76 -0.36
C ASN A 50 -5.17 13.43 -0.92
N CYS A 51 -5.13 12.32 -0.19
CA CYS A 51 -5.62 11.02 -0.65
C CYS A 51 -6.99 10.68 -0.07
N LEU A 52 -7.83 9.98 -0.84
CA LEU A 52 -9.04 9.37 -0.30
C LEU A 52 -8.67 8.14 0.55
N ILE A 53 -8.59 8.36 1.87
CA ILE A 53 -8.23 7.33 2.85
C ILE A 53 -9.39 6.35 3.02
N ALA A 54 -9.09 5.07 2.88
CA ALA A 54 -10.03 3.98 3.09
C ALA A 54 -9.89 3.34 4.47
N ASP A 55 -8.67 3.28 5.02
CA ASP A 55 -8.38 2.69 6.33
C ASP A 55 -7.03 3.18 6.85
N GLU A 56 -6.87 3.23 8.18
CA GLU A 56 -5.62 3.59 8.87
C GLU A 56 -5.46 2.75 10.12
N LYS A 57 -4.27 2.17 10.32
CA LYS A 57 -4.03 1.32 11.48
C LYS A 57 -2.55 1.24 11.87
N LYS A 58 -2.30 0.96 13.14
CA LYS A 58 -0.96 0.58 13.61
C LYS A 58 -0.74 -0.91 13.36
N HIS A 59 0.40 -1.26 12.78
CA HIS A 59 0.80 -2.63 12.50
C HIS A 59 2.32 -2.75 12.60
N ASP A 60 2.79 -3.70 13.40
CA ASP A 60 4.21 -4.04 13.53
C ASP A 60 5.12 -2.84 13.87
N GLY A 61 4.62 -1.93 14.72
CA GLY A 61 5.34 -0.72 15.11
C GLY A 61 5.32 0.41 14.08
N MET A 62 4.66 0.20 12.94
CA MET A 62 4.44 1.20 11.88
C MET A 62 2.98 1.67 11.84
N TYR A 63 2.75 2.75 11.10
CA TYR A 63 1.42 3.26 10.79
C TYR A 63 1.09 2.99 9.31
N GLU A 64 0.16 2.08 9.05
CA GLU A 64 -0.31 1.71 7.71
C GLU A 64 -1.50 2.59 7.33
N VAL A 65 -1.41 3.21 6.16
CA VAL A 65 -2.50 3.98 5.56
C VAL A 65 -2.89 3.33 4.24
N LYS A 66 -4.18 3.03 4.08
CA LYS A 66 -4.75 2.48 2.86
C LYS A 66 -5.54 3.56 2.13
N PHE A 67 -5.23 3.78 0.86
CA PHE A 67 -5.93 4.74 0.01
C PHE A 67 -6.02 4.24 -1.44
N LYS A 68 -6.86 4.89 -2.24
CA LYS A 68 -7.00 4.57 -3.67
C LYS A 68 -5.88 5.22 -4.48
N ASN A 69 -5.17 4.41 -5.28
CA ASN A 69 -4.24 4.90 -6.30
C ASN A 69 -5.03 5.29 -7.55
N ASP A 70 -4.99 6.56 -7.91
CA ASP A 70 -5.77 7.07 -9.05
C ASP A 70 -5.22 6.62 -10.40
N THR A 71 -3.92 6.30 -10.48
CA THR A 71 -3.32 5.79 -11.72
C THR A 71 -3.88 4.41 -12.10
N THR A 72 -4.16 3.56 -11.12
CA THR A 72 -4.59 2.16 -11.35
C THR A 72 -6.02 1.87 -10.91
N GLY A 73 -6.64 2.77 -10.15
CA GLY A 73 -7.92 2.58 -9.49
C GLY A 73 -7.91 1.58 -8.33
N LYS A 74 -6.75 0.99 -7.99
CA LYS A 74 -6.61 -0.03 -6.94
C LYS A 74 -6.30 0.60 -5.59
N ASN A 75 -6.66 -0.09 -4.50
CA ASN A 75 -6.21 0.30 -3.17
C ASN A 75 -4.74 -0.06 -2.99
N VAL A 76 -3.99 0.86 -2.41
CA VAL A 76 -2.58 0.72 -2.04
C VAL A 76 -2.45 1.00 -0.55
N LYS A 77 -1.54 0.29 0.10
CA LYS A 77 -1.19 0.47 1.50
C LYS A 77 0.22 1.03 1.59
N CYS A 78 0.38 2.15 2.28
CA CYS A 78 1.67 2.74 2.54
C CYS A 78 1.94 2.73 4.04
N ASP A 79 3.13 2.27 4.43
CA ASP A 79 3.56 2.21 5.82
C ASP A 79 4.43 3.44 6.13
N PHE A 80 4.21 4.02 7.30
CA PHE A 80 4.95 5.15 7.85
C PHE A 80 5.60 4.74 9.17
N ALA A 81 6.75 5.33 9.49
CA ALA A 81 7.50 4.99 10.71
C ALA A 81 6.71 5.27 12.01
N SER A 82 5.73 6.17 11.99
CA SER A 82 4.84 6.48 13.11
C SER A 82 3.56 7.16 12.61
N ASP A 83 2.63 7.43 13.54
CA ASP A 83 1.43 8.26 13.31
C ASP A 83 1.72 9.77 13.38
N SER A 84 2.99 10.17 13.38
CA SER A 84 3.37 11.58 13.31
C SER A 84 3.04 12.16 11.94
N PRO A 85 2.46 13.38 11.84
CA PRO A 85 2.18 14.02 10.56
C PRO A 85 3.41 14.24 9.67
N THR A 86 4.61 14.26 10.28
CA THR A 86 5.90 14.42 9.58
C THR A 86 6.58 13.11 9.25
N ALA A 87 6.04 11.95 9.66
CA ALA A 87 6.60 10.65 9.32
C ALA A 87 6.60 10.49 7.80
N VAL A 88 7.75 10.13 7.24
CA VAL A 88 7.90 9.86 5.81
C VAL A 88 7.50 8.43 5.50
N VAL A 89 7.02 8.21 4.27
CA VAL A 89 6.65 6.88 3.81
C VAL A 89 7.87 5.96 3.80
N ASN A 90 7.70 4.79 4.40
CA ASN A 90 8.71 3.73 4.45
C ASN A 90 8.60 2.80 3.23
N GLY A 91 7.38 2.56 2.75
CA GLY A 91 7.12 1.81 1.53
C GLY A 91 5.62 1.65 1.24
N CYS A 92 5.28 1.22 0.03
CA CYS A 92 3.90 0.99 -0.39
C CYS A 92 3.73 -0.37 -1.08
N ARG A 93 2.54 -0.98 -0.95
CA ARG A 93 2.17 -2.30 -1.51
C ARG A 93 0.70 -2.41 -1.89
#